data_AF-A0A1Q3EAZ9-F1
#
_entry.id   AF-A0A1Q3EAZ9-F1
#
_cell.length_a   1.000
_cell.length_b   1.000
_cell.length_c   1.000
_cell.angle_alpha   90.00
_cell.angle_beta   90.00
_cell.angle_gamma   90.00
#
_symmetry.space_group_name_H-M   'P 1'
#
loop_
_entity.id
_entity.type
_entity.pdbx_description
1 polymer ?
#
loop_
_entity_poly.entity_id
_entity_poly.type
_entity_poly.pdbx_seq_one_letter_code
_entity_poly.pdbx_strand_id
1 'polypeptide(L)'
;MVFKLPVFSFYRHYLRQVRRLPHSYLRIKASDDFRALAATPTHKSQLRNSRIKRISKDLRRIGLAVTGRQDAFSYILDLAYGRRGKLKWELMEPLLTQANVPSLPEPIIHSRSSSRPPVYSAELSALLINTASRTNKSLELHQLKFPPTLSSRANPTSEEARLLGPLSKRLEFNTRWRYFTREWKKVYPPLEIAVKGNNGLLSTSVSDVLRAEGKIVGSQDQGLLDGIKEMVAQNDTTLLDGSVVVIKHCWEEFLSSY
;
A
#
# COMPACT_ATOMS: atom_id res chain seq x y z
N MET A 1 -8.26 40.25 -12.10
CA MET A 1 -8.42 38.90 -11.52
C MET A 1 -9.00 37.97 -12.59
N VAL A 2 -8.16 37.32 -13.39
CA VAL A 2 -8.59 36.54 -14.58
C VAL A 2 -7.84 35.20 -14.56
N PHE A 3 -8.44 34.14 -15.14
CA PHE A 3 -7.99 32.73 -15.21
C PHE A 3 -8.48 31.72 -14.15
N LYS A 4 -9.72 31.85 -13.64
CA LYS A 4 -10.39 30.75 -12.91
C LYS A 4 -11.05 29.70 -13.84
N LEU A 5 -11.47 30.10 -15.04
CA LEU A 5 -12.23 29.26 -15.98
C LEU A 5 -11.54 27.96 -16.47
N PRO A 6 -10.23 27.91 -16.79
CA PRO A 6 -9.62 26.70 -17.34
C PRO A 6 -9.49 25.57 -16.32
N VAL A 7 -9.45 25.88 -15.01
CA VAL A 7 -9.32 24.85 -13.97
C VAL A 7 -10.64 24.09 -13.79
N PHE A 8 -11.78 24.78 -13.86
CA PHE A 8 -13.09 24.14 -13.70
C PHE A 8 -13.47 23.26 -14.89
N SER A 9 -13.18 23.68 -16.13
CA SER A 9 -13.40 22.83 -17.30
C SER A 9 -12.55 21.56 -17.23
N PHE A 10 -11.29 21.70 -16.81
CA PHE A 10 -10.37 20.58 -16.63
C PHE A 10 -10.83 19.62 -15.52
N TYR A 11 -11.32 20.14 -14.40
CA TYR A 11 -11.90 19.34 -13.32
C TYR A 11 -13.13 18.56 -13.78
N ARG A 12 -14.06 19.23 -14.49
CA ARG A 12 -15.26 18.59 -15.03
C ARG A 12 -14.90 17.47 -16.01
N HIS A 13 -13.91 17.70 -16.87
CA HIS A 13 -13.42 16.67 -17.79
C HIS A 13 -12.85 15.46 -17.02
N TYR A 14 -12.03 15.71 -16.00
CA TYR A 14 -11.49 14.65 -15.12
C TYR A 14 -12.62 13.82 -14.50
N LEU A 15 -13.62 14.47 -13.89
CA LEU A 15 -14.74 13.78 -13.25
C LEU A 15 -15.57 12.95 -14.23
N ARG A 16 -15.79 13.45 -15.46
CA ARG A 16 -16.50 12.69 -16.49
C ARG A 16 -15.78 11.40 -16.85
N GLN A 17 -14.45 11.45 -16.98
CA GLN A 17 -13.66 10.25 -17.26
C GLN A 17 -13.67 9.28 -16.07
N VAL A 18 -13.52 9.78 -14.84
CA VAL A 18 -13.56 8.95 -13.63
C VAL A 18 -14.90 8.25 -13.45
N ARG A 19 -16.03 8.90 -13.79
CA ARG A 19 -17.37 8.29 -13.68
C ARG A 19 -17.56 7.06 -14.56
N ARG A 20 -16.72 6.87 -15.58
CA ARG A 20 -16.73 5.68 -16.43
C ARG A 20 -16.01 4.49 -15.78
N LEU A 21 -15.38 4.70 -14.62
CA LEU A 21 -14.69 3.68 -13.84
C LEU A 21 -15.47 3.43 -12.53
N PRO A 22 -15.48 2.19 -12.02
CA PRO A 22 -16.35 1.82 -10.89
C PRO A 22 -15.84 2.29 -9.51
N HIS A 23 -14.75 3.08 -9.42
CA HIS A 23 -14.09 3.37 -8.13
C HIS A 23 -14.34 4.79 -7.61
N SER A 24 -14.94 4.89 -6.43
CA SER A 24 -15.27 6.15 -5.74
C SER A 24 -14.02 6.95 -5.32
N TYR A 25 -12.94 6.28 -4.90
CA TYR A 25 -11.71 6.93 -4.44
C TYR A 25 -11.11 7.88 -5.48
N LEU A 26 -11.18 7.55 -6.76
CA LEU A 26 -10.66 8.39 -7.85
C LEU A 26 -11.32 9.78 -7.88
N ARG A 27 -12.59 9.87 -7.45
CA ARG A 27 -13.32 11.15 -7.34
C ARG A 27 -12.81 11.99 -6.17
N ILE A 28 -12.54 11.35 -5.03
CA ILE A 28 -11.96 12.01 -3.84
C ILE A 28 -10.58 12.54 -4.17
N LYS A 29 -9.72 11.70 -4.79
CA LYS A 29 -8.40 12.12 -5.26
C LYS A 29 -8.47 13.28 -6.24
N ALA A 30 -9.39 13.25 -7.21
CA ALA A 30 -9.58 14.35 -8.14
C ALA A 30 -9.91 15.65 -7.38
N SER A 31 -10.84 15.61 -6.43
CA SER A 31 -11.18 16.77 -5.61
C SER A 31 -9.95 17.31 -4.86
N ASP A 32 -9.16 16.45 -4.23
CA ASP A 32 -7.96 16.85 -3.48
C ASP A 32 -6.87 17.44 -4.37
N ASP A 33 -6.59 16.85 -5.53
CA ASP A 33 -5.61 17.36 -6.48
C ASP A 33 -5.98 18.76 -6.99
N PHE A 34 -7.26 18.98 -7.29
CA PHE A 34 -7.75 20.29 -7.75
C PHE A 34 -7.86 21.30 -6.62
N ARG A 35 -8.21 20.89 -5.39
CA ARG A 35 -8.15 21.73 -4.19
C ARG A 35 -6.71 22.17 -3.91
N ALA A 36 -5.76 21.25 -4.00
CA ALA A 36 -4.34 21.55 -3.88
C ALA A 36 -3.89 22.53 -4.99
N LEU A 37 -4.29 22.30 -6.25
CA LEU A 37 -3.98 23.22 -7.35
C LEU A 37 -4.56 24.62 -7.08
N ALA A 38 -5.80 24.73 -6.63
CA ALA A 38 -6.47 25.99 -6.32
C ALA A 38 -5.84 26.73 -5.13
N ALA A 39 -5.37 25.99 -4.11
CA ALA A 39 -4.66 26.56 -2.98
C ALA A 39 -3.23 27.04 -3.31
N THR A 40 -2.70 26.70 -4.49
CA THR A 40 -1.35 27.12 -4.89
C THR A 40 -1.36 28.58 -5.36
N PRO A 41 -0.61 29.49 -4.71
CA PRO A 41 -0.61 30.89 -5.10
C PRO A 41 -0.14 31.11 -6.55
N THR A 42 -0.75 32.06 -7.25
CA THR A 42 -0.44 32.37 -8.67
C THR A 42 1.02 32.75 -8.89
N HIS A 43 1.67 33.40 -7.92
CA HIS A 43 3.08 33.79 -8.01
C HIS A 43 4.04 32.58 -8.03
N LYS A 44 3.62 31.41 -7.52
CA LYS A 44 4.40 30.17 -7.58
C LYS A 44 4.11 29.39 -8.87
N SER A 45 4.40 30.01 -10.02
CA SER A 45 4.08 29.48 -11.36
C SER A 45 4.68 28.09 -11.62
N GLN A 46 5.92 27.84 -11.20
CA GLN A 46 6.60 26.56 -11.37
C GLN A 46 5.89 25.41 -10.63
N LEU A 47 5.53 25.62 -9.36
CA LEU A 47 4.82 24.63 -8.55
C LEU A 47 3.43 24.35 -9.12
N ARG A 48 2.72 25.41 -9.54
CA ARG A 48 1.42 25.30 -10.18
C ARG A 48 1.49 24.51 -11.49
N ASN A 49 2.49 24.80 -12.34
CA ASN A 49 2.71 24.09 -13.60
C ASN A 49 3.07 22.61 -13.38
N SER A 50 3.88 22.30 -12.35
CA SER A 50 4.19 20.92 -11.98
C SER A 50 2.94 20.14 -11.55
N ARG A 51 2.02 20.78 -10.80
CA ARG A 51 0.72 20.18 -10.42
C ARG A 51 -0.18 19.97 -11.64
N ILE A 52 -0.30 20.96 -12.53
CA ILE A 52 -1.07 20.82 -13.78
C ILE A 52 -0.52 19.68 -14.62
N LYS A 53 0.81 19.58 -14.78
CA LYS A 53 1.46 18.48 -15.50
C LYS A 53 1.14 17.11 -14.88
N ARG A 54 1.17 17.00 -13.55
CA ARG A 54 0.81 15.76 -12.83
C ARG A 54 -0.64 15.38 -13.08
N ILE A 55 -1.58 16.30 -12.90
CA ILE A 55 -3.02 16.04 -13.11
C ILE A 55 -3.29 15.67 -14.58
N SER A 56 -2.61 16.33 -15.53
CA SER A 56 -2.73 16.02 -16.96
C SER A 56 -2.22 14.62 -17.29
N LYS A 57 -1.12 14.18 -16.66
CA LYS A 57 -0.61 12.82 -16.81
C LYS A 57 -1.59 11.78 -16.27
N ASP A 58 -2.20 12.06 -15.12
CA ASP A 58 -3.21 11.18 -14.53
C ASP A 58 -4.46 11.12 -15.42
N LEU A 59 -4.94 12.25 -15.93
CA LEU A 59 -6.08 12.31 -16.84
C LEU A 59 -5.82 11.54 -18.14
N ARG A 60 -4.62 11.66 -18.72
CA ARG A 60 -4.22 10.87 -19.90
C ARG A 60 -4.25 9.38 -19.60
N ARG A 61 -3.77 8.95 -18.43
CA ARG A 61 -3.81 7.53 -18.02
C ARG A 61 -5.23 7.03 -17.80
N ILE A 62 -6.10 7.82 -17.17
CA ILE A 62 -7.52 7.49 -17.02
C ILE A 62 -8.18 7.35 -18.40
N GLY A 63 -7.91 8.27 -19.32
CA GLY A 63 -8.40 8.17 -20.70
C GLY A 63 -7.96 6.88 -21.38
N LEU A 64 -6.69 6.50 -21.25
CA LEU A 64 -6.16 5.23 -21.79
C LEU A 64 -6.82 4.01 -21.14
N ALA A 65 -7.06 4.04 -19.83
CA ALA A 65 -7.77 2.97 -19.11
C ALA A 65 -9.21 2.83 -19.62
N VAL A 66 -9.92 3.95 -19.81
CA VAL A 66 -11.28 3.99 -20.36
C VAL A 66 -11.34 3.48 -21.80
N THR A 67 -10.27 3.64 -22.59
CA THR A 67 -10.17 3.04 -23.94
C THR A 67 -9.82 1.55 -23.93
N GLY A 68 -9.64 0.92 -22.77
CA GLY A 68 -9.35 -0.51 -22.65
C GLY A 68 -7.86 -0.89 -22.63
N ARG A 69 -6.93 0.06 -22.44
CA ARG A 69 -5.52 -0.32 -22.26
C ARG A 69 -5.29 -0.97 -20.89
N GLN A 70 -4.93 -2.25 -20.90
CA GLN A 70 -4.72 -3.07 -19.70
C GLN A 70 -3.70 -2.48 -18.71
N ASP A 71 -2.53 -2.02 -19.18
CA ASP A 71 -1.50 -1.42 -18.30
C ASP A 71 -2.02 -0.17 -17.57
N ALA A 72 -2.77 0.67 -18.29
CA ALA A 72 -3.33 1.90 -17.74
C ALA A 72 -4.45 1.57 -16.77
N PHE A 73 -5.28 0.58 -17.08
CA PHE A 73 -6.35 0.12 -16.21
C PHE A 73 -5.79 -0.48 -14.92
N SER A 74 -4.83 -1.39 -15.01
CA SER A 74 -4.10 -1.97 -13.86
C SER A 74 -3.48 -0.90 -12.98
N TYR A 75 -2.86 0.13 -13.59
CA TYR A 75 -2.32 1.28 -12.85
C TYR A 75 -3.39 2.05 -12.07
N ILE A 76 -4.57 2.26 -12.67
CA ILE A 76 -5.67 2.99 -12.04
C ILE A 76 -6.28 2.17 -10.90
N LEU A 77 -6.37 0.86 -11.05
CA LEU A 77 -6.82 -0.04 -9.99
C LEU A 77 -5.83 -0.09 -8.83
N ASP A 78 -4.53 -0.21 -9.11
CA ASP A 78 -3.47 -0.10 -8.11
C ASP A 78 -3.58 1.21 -7.31
N LEU A 79 -3.98 2.29 -7.96
CA LEU A 79 -4.18 3.58 -7.33
C LEU A 79 -5.49 3.63 -6.53
N ALA A 80 -6.58 3.09 -7.06
CA ALA A 80 -7.90 3.06 -6.43
C ALA A 80 -7.94 2.22 -5.16
N TYR A 81 -7.25 1.09 -5.18
CA TYR A 81 -7.14 0.16 -4.05
C TYR A 81 -5.94 0.47 -3.12
N GLY A 82 -5.33 1.64 -3.27
CA GLY A 82 -4.26 2.07 -2.37
C GLY A 82 -2.99 1.23 -2.45
N ARG A 83 -2.78 0.42 -3.50
CA ARG A 83 -1.49 -0.27 -3.72
C ARG A 83 -0.37 0.70 -4.09
N ARG A 84 -0.73 1.88 -4.61
CA ARG A 84 0.16 2.97 -5.02
C ARG A 84 -0.33 4.34 -4.51
N GLY A 85 0.57 5.31 -4.52
CA GLY A 85 0.24 6.72 -4.28
C GLY A 85 0.03 7.07 -2.80
N LYS A 86 -0.75 8.12 -2.56
CA LYS A 86 -1.01 8.69 -1.21
C LYS A 86 -1.81 7.72 -0.34
N LEU A 87 -2.85 7.10 -0.90
CA LEU A 87 -3.69 6.15 -0.17
C LEU A 87 -2.88 4.97 0.37
N LYS A 88 -1.87 4.47 -0.38
CA LYS A 88 -0.95 3.44 0.15
C LYS A 88 -0.31 3.86 1.46
N TRP A 89 0.18 5.10 1.52
CA TRP A 89 0.81 5.62 2.72
C TRP A 89 -0.19 5.71 3.86
N GLU A 90 -1.36 6.30 3.61
CA GLU A 90 -2.43 6.47 4.61
C GLU A 90 -2.89 5.13 5.18
N LEU A 91 -3.00 4.09 4.34
CA LEU A 91 -3.36 2.75 4.78
C LEU A 91 -2.23 2.05 5.54
N MET A 92 -0.97 2.25 5.16
CA MET A 92 0.16 1.59 5.82
C MET A 92 0.66 2.33 7.07
N GLU A 93 0.41 3.63 7.19
CA GLU A 93 0.90 4.48 8.29
C GLU A 93 0.50 3.97 9.69
N PRO A 94 -0.73 3.49 9.94
CA PRO A 94 -1.09 2.87 11.23
C PRO A 94 -0.26 1.63 11.56
N LEU A 95 0.14 0.86 10.55
CA LEU A 95 1.00 -0.33 10.72
C LEU A 95 2.45 0.04 10.99
N LEU A 96 2.92 1.14 10.39
CA LEU A 96 4.28 1.64 10.57
C LEU A 96 4.46 2.41 11.89
N THR A 97 3.37 2.97 12.44
CA THR A 97 3.41 3.77 13.67
C THR A 97 3.40 2.89 14.92
N GLN A 98 4.37 3.14 15.81
CA GLN A 98 4.75 2.29 16.94
C GLN A 98 3.90 2.51 18.21
N ALA A 99 2.59 2.78 18.09
CA ALA A 99 1.79 3.18 19.25
C ALA A 99 1.65 2.09 20.34
N ASN A 100 1.65 0.80 19.96
CA ASN A 100 1.26 -0.31 20.85
C ASN A 100 2.34 -1.41 20.99
N VAL A 101 3.62 -1.13 20.78
CA VAL A 101 4.67 -2.16 20.93
C VAL A 101 5.04 -2.29 22.42
N PRO A 102 4.85 -3.47 23.07
CA PRO A 102 5.08 -3.63 24.51
C PRO A 102 6.53 -3.36 24.95
N SER A 103 7.50 -3.64 24.09
CA SER A 103 8.92 -3.40 24.35
C SER A 103 9.60 -2.84 23.11
N LEU A 104 10.05 -1.58 23.17
CA LEU A 104 10.89 -1.02 22.12
C LEU A 104 12.29 -1.65 22.18
N PRO A 105 12.92 -1.97 21.03
CA PRO A 105 14.26 -2.50 21.01
C PRO A 105 15.25 -1.47 21.56
N GLU A 106 16.32 -1.98 22.17
CA GLU A 106 17.41 -1.15 22.64
C GLU A 106 18.06 -0.38 21.47
N PRO A 107 18.50 0.87 21.71
CA PRO A 107 19.22 1.62 20.71
C PRO A 107 20.57 0.96 20.40
N ILE A 108 20.89 0.77 19.12
CA ILE A 108 22.17 0.16 18.68
C ILE A 108 23.36 0.98 19.21
N ILE A 109 23.21 2.31 19.24
CA ILE A 109 24.14 3.26 19.85
C ILE A 109 23.51 3.76 21.16
N HIS A 110 24.00 3.26 22.30
CA HIS A 110 23.46 3.56 23.64
C HIS A 110 23.28 5.05 23.92
N SER A 111 24.22 5.91 23.48
CA SER A 111 24.13 7.36 23.67
C SER A 111 23.08 8.06 22.81
N ARG A 112 22.46 7.36 21.85
CA ARG A 112 21.55 7.93 20.86
C ARG A 112 20.26 7.11 20.75
N SER A 113 19.21 7.57 21.43
CA SER A 113 17.87 6.97 21.36
C SER A 113 17.28 6.89 19.94
N SER A 114 17.64 7.80 19.04
CA SER A 114 17.22 7.75 17.62
C SER A 114 17.88 6.63 16.81
N SER A 115 18.83 5.87 17.39
CA SER A 115 19.48 4.72 16.75
C SER A 115 18.74 3.39 16.98
N ARG A 116 17.46 3.45 17.38
CA ARG A 116 16.62 2.25 17.54
C ARG A 116 16.33 1.60 16.18
N PRO A 117 16.51 0.27 16.06
CA PRO A 117 16.17 -0.42 14.83
C PRO A 117 14.65 -0.35 14.57
N PRO A 118 14.22 -0.52 13.31
CA PRO A 118 12.80 -0.57 12.98
C PRO A 118 12.14 -1.78 13.64
N VAL A 119 10.94 -1.58 14.18
CA VAL A 119 10.13 -2.64 14.79
C VAL A 119 9.10 -3.11 13.77
N TYR A 120 8.97 -4.42 13.61
CA TYR A 120 7.90 -5.04 12.84
C TYR A 120 6.72 -5.31 13.77
N SER A 121 5.57 -4.68 13.52
CA SER A 121 4.34 -5.04 14.22
C SER A 121 3.93 -6.48 13.85
N ALA A 122 3.07 -7.11 14.66
CA ALA A 122 2.60 -8.47 14.37
C ALA A 122 1.88 -8.53 13.02
N GLU A 123 1.06 -7.51 12.72
CA GLU A 123 0.32 -7.41 11.46
C GLU A 123 1.28 -7.16 10.29
N LEU A 124 2.27 -6.27 10.44
CA LEU A 124 3.24 -6.00 9.39
C LEU A 124 4.13 -7.23 9.12
N SER A 125 4.53 -7.96 10.16
CA SER A 125 5.32 -9.17 10.00
C SER A 125 4.52 -10.27 9.28
N ALA A 126 3.24 -10.46 9.65
CA ALA A 126 2.35 -11.37 8.93
C ALA A 126 2.22 -11.01 7.44
N LEU A 127 2.05 -9.72 7.11
CA LEU A 127 2.01 -9.24 5.73
C LEU A 127 3.35 -9.39 4.99
N LEU A 128 4.48 -9.35 5.68
CA LEU A 128 5.80 -9.50 5.07
C LEU A 128 6.16 -10.97 4.80
N ILE A 129 5.58 -11.91 5.55
CA ILE A 129 5.82 -13.35 5.42
C ILE A 129 4.83 -13.99 4.45
N ASN A 130 3.62 -13.44 4.35
CA ASN A 130 2.63 -13.94 3.40
C ASN A 130 3.03 -13.57 1.95
N THR A 131 2.90 -14.53 1.03
CA THR A 131 3.19 -14.36 -0.40
C THR A 131 2.15 -13.48 -1.09
N ALA A 132 0.87 -13.62 -0.72
CA ALA A 132 -0.23 -12.91 -1.38
C ALA A 132 -0.25 -11.39 -1.11
N SER A 133 0.33 -10.96 0.00
CA SER A 133 0.37 -9.55 0.42
C SER A 133 1.56 -8.78 -0.14
N ARG A 134 2.33 -9.36 -1.07
CA ARG A 134 3.58 -8.76 -1.57
C ARG A 134 3.68 -8.79 -3.08
N THR A 135 4.37 -7.80 -3.63
CA THR A 135 4.76 -7.78 -5.05
C THR A 135 5.84 -8.81 -5.40
N ASN A 136 6.64 -9.22 -4.42
CA ASN A 136 7.81 -10.09 -4.59
C ASN A 136 7.70 -11.26 -3.60
N LYS A 137 8.61 -12.24 -3.73
CA LYS A 137 8.76 -13.37 -2.80
C LYS A 137 8.61 -12.94 -1.33
N SER A 138 7.89 -13.77 -0.58
CA SER A 138 7.75 -13.67 0.87
C SER A 138 9.10 -13.65 1.57
N LEU A 139 9.14 -13.01 2.74
CA LEU A 139 10.31 -13.05 3.61
C LEU A 139 10.20 -14.20 4.59
N GLU A 140 11.36 -14.73 4.95
CA GLU A 140 11.46 -15.67 6.05
C GLU A 140 11.51 -14.94 7.39
N LEU A 141 11.00 -15.58 8.45
CA LEU A 141 10.99 -15.03 9.81
C LEU A 141 12.38 -14.57 10.27
N HIS A 142 13.43 -15.33 9.92
CA HIS A 142 14.80 -15.01 10.30
C HIS A 142 15.30 -13.71 9.62
N GLN A 143 14.82 -13.40 8.41
CA GLN A 143 15.22 -12.21 7.64
C GLN A 143 14.67 -10.92 8.23
N LEU A 144 13.57 -10.99 8.98
CA LEU A 144 13.03 -9.84 9.72
C LEU A 144 13.97 -9.43 10.86
N LYS A 145 14.60 -10.41 11.53
CA LYS A 145 15.56 -10.16 12.61
C LYS A 145 16.95 -9.80 12.08
N PHE A 146 17.43 -10.56 11.08
CA PHE A 146 18.75 -10.41 10.48
C PHE A 146 18.61 -10.31 8.94
N PRO A 147 18.54 -9.08 8.39
CA PRO A 147 18.37 -8.89 6.97
C PRO A 147 19.50 -9.53 6.14
N PRO A 148 19.22 -10.13 4.97
CA PRO A 148 20.25 -10.71 4.11
C PRO A 148 21.24 -9.68 3.55
N THR A 149 20.89 -8.38 3.58
CA THR A 149 21.81 -7.29 3.20
C THR A 149 22.78 -6.91 4.32
N LEU A 150 22.59 -7.42 5.54
CA LEU A 150 23.46 -7.16 6.67
C LEU A 150 24.61 -8.18 6.66
N SER A 151 25.84 -7.69 6.76
CA SER A 151 27.02 -8.57 6.77
C SER A 151 27.07 -9.40 8.05
N SER A 152 27.67 -10.60 7.97
CA SER A 152 27.81 -11.48 9.14
C SER A 152 28.66 -10.83 10.25
N ARG A 153 29.49 -9.84 9.89
CA ARG A 153 30.24 -8.95 10.81
C ARG A 153 29.37 -8.19 11.82
N ALA A 154 28.07 -8.08 11.59
CA ALA A 154 27.16 -7.48 12.57
C ALA A 154 27.03 -8.34 13.84
N ASN A 155 27.26 -9.66 13.73
CA ASN A 155 27.33 -10.55 14.88
C ASN A 155 28.77 -10.58 15.40
N PRO A 156 29.06 -10.16 16.65
CA PRO A 156 30.43 -10.11 17.18
C PRO A 156 31.04 -11.51 17.35
N THR A 157 30.22 -12.55 17.36
CA THR A 157 30.64 -13.96 17.47
C THR A 157 31.03 -14.57 16.13
N SER A 158 30.74 -13.91 15.00
CA SER A 158 31.04 -14.46 13.67
C SER A 158 32.54 -14.43 13.38
N GLU A 159 33.00 -15.37 12.56
CA GLU A 159 34.40 -15.45 12.12
C GLU A 159 34.82 -14.19 11.36
N GLU A 160 33.96 -13.66 10.49
CA GLU A 160 34.25 -12.41 9.77
C GLU A 160 34.42 -11.22 10.72
N ALA A 161 33.64 -11.14 11.81
CA ALA A 161 33.82 -10.09 12.82
C ALA A 161 35.15 -10.23 13.57
N ARG A 162 35.63 -11.46 13.77
CA ARG A 162 36.93 -11.73 14.40
C ARG A 162 38.09 -11.38 13.48
N LEU A 163 37.99 -11.72 12.19
CA LEU A 163 39.04 -11.49 11.19
C LEU A 163 39.12 -10.02 10.75
N LEU A 164 37.98 -9.37 10.49
CA LEU A 164 37.92 -8.03 9.90
C LEU A 164 37.47 -6.94 10.89
N GLY A 165 37.15 -7.33 12.13
CA GLY A 165 36.55 -6.45 13.13
C GLY A 165 35.02 -6.31 13.00
N PRO A 166 34.33 -5.89 14.07
CA PRO A 166 32.88 -5.74 14.08
C PRO A 166 32.40 -4.64 13.14
N LEU A 167 31.16 -4.76 12.67
CA LEU A 167 30.53 -3.74 11.83
C LEU A 167 30.30 -2.45 12.61
N SER A 168 30.46 -1.29 11.95
CA SER A 168 30.16 -0.02 12.61
C SER A 168 28.66 0.08 12.91
N LYS A 169 28.32 0.45 14.15
CA LYS A 169 26.94 0.57 14.65
C LYS A 169 26.04 1.43 13.77
N ARG A 170 26.61 2.51 13.20
CA ARG A 170 25.86 3.42 12.32
C ARG A 170 25.57 2.81 10.95
N LEU A 171 26.49 2.01 10.42
CA LEU A 171 26.27 1.27 9.17
C LEU A 171 25.22 0.19 9.39
N GLU A 172 25.30 -0.56 10.49
CA GLU A 172 24.29 -1.55 10.87
C GLU A 172 22.88 -0.92 10.92
N PHE A 173 22.73 0.18 11.68
CA PHE A 173 21.48 0.93 11.78
C PHE A 173 20.95 1.35 10.41
N ASN A 174 21.80 1.95 9.57
CA ASN A 174 21.42 2.42 8.24
C ASN A 174 20.99 1.25 7.34
N THR A 175 21.70 0.12 7.39
CA THR A 175 21.38 -1.07 6.60
C THR A 175 20.04 -1.66 7.01
N ARG A 176 19.77 -1.80 8.31
CA ARG A 176 18.47 -2.26 8.83
C ARG A 176 17.32 -1.34 8.39
N TRP A 177 17.48 -0.03 8.50
CA TRP A 177 16.45 0.93 8.08
C TRP A 177 16.21 0.96 6.58
N ARG A 178 17.27 0.87 5.77
CA ARG A 178 17.16 0.75 4.31
C ARG A 178 16.41 -0.51 3.91
N TYR A 179 16.75 -1.63 4.55
CA TYR A 179 16.07 -2.91 4.33
C TYR A 179 14.59 -2.80 4.69
N PHE A 180 14.26 -2.37 5.90
CA PHE A 180 12.88 -2.16 6.35
C PHE A 180 12.09 -1.28 5.37
N THR A 181 12.65 -0.12 5.03
CA THR A 181 11.99 0.85 4.13
C THR A 181 11.74 0.28 2.74
N ARG A 182 12.65 -0.57 2.26
CA ARG A 182 12.51 -1.24 0.98
C ARG A 182 11.47 -2.35 1.03
N GLU A 183 11.44 -3.14 2.10
CA GLU A 183 10.54 -4.29 2.21
C GLU A 183 9.10 -3.88 2.47
N TRP A 184 8.80 -2.93 3.37
CA TRP A 184 7.40 -2.54 3.62
C TRP A 184 6.76 -1.89 2.39
N LYS A 185 7.53 -1.22 1.53
CA LYS A 185 7.02 -0.63 0.27
C LYS A 185 6.52 -1.67 -0.73
N LYS A 186 6.96 -2.93 -0.61
CA LYS A 186 6.51 -4.05 -1.46
C LYS A 186 5.21 -4.69 -0.97
N VAL A 187 4.77 -4.34 0.23
CA VAL A 187 3.53 -4.84 0.82
C VAL A 187 2.33 -4.15 0.16
N TYR A 188 1.31 -4.93 -0.15
CA TYR A 188 -0.02 -4.46 -0.50
C TYR A 188 -0.81 -4.21 0.79
N PRO A 189 -1.42 -3.02 0.96
CA PRO A 189 -2.25 -2.78 2.13
C PRO A 189 -3.45 -3.73 2.13
N PRO A 190 -3.86 -4.23 3.30
CA PRO A 190 -5.06 -5.04 3.40
C PRO A 190 -6.28 -4.16 3.07
N LEU A 191 -7.19 -4.67 2.25
CA LEU A 191 -8.45 -3.99 1.93
C LEU A 191 -9.42 -4.07 3.12
N GLU A 192 -9.53 -5.26 3.70
CA GLU A 192 -10.43 -5.57 4.81
C GLU A 192 -9.76 -6.60 5.72
N ILE A 193 -10.09 -6.54 7.01
CA ILE A 193 -9.59 -7.47 8.02
C ILE A 193 -10.82 -8.22 8.53
N ALA A 194 -10.81 -9.53 8.37
CA ALA A 194 -11.84 -10.40 8.93
C ALA A 194 -11.28 -11.06 10.19
N VAL A 195 -12.01 -10.96 11.29
CA VAL A 195 -11.71 -11.67 12.54
C VAL A 195 -12.60 -12.89 12.62
N LYS A 196 -11.99 -14.05 12.86
CA LYS A 196 -12.72 -15.28 13.12
C LYS A 196 -13.20 -15.26 14.56
N GLY A 197 -14.51 -15.17 14.76
CA GLY A 197 -15.12 -15.26 16.09
C GLY A 197 -15.10 -16.68 16.64
N ASN A 198 -15.44 -16.83 17.92
CA ASN A 198 -15.51 -18.13 18.61
C ASN A 198 -16.47 -19.12 17.93
N ASN A 199 -17.52 -18.61 17.26
CA ASN A 199 -18.50 -19.41 16.54
C ASN A 199 -17.99 -19.86 15.16
N GLY A 200 -16.74 -19.56 14.81
CA GLY A 200 -16.13 -19.86 13.51
C GLY A 200 -16.54 -18.93 12.37
N LEU A 201 -17.53 -18.05 12.59
CA LEU A 201 -17.96 -17.05 11.62
C LEU A 201 -16.91 -15.93 11.49
N LEU A 202 -16.66 -15.50 10.26
CA LEU A 202 -15.84 -14.32 9.99
C LEU A 202 -16.70 -13.07 10.18
N SER A 203 -16.28 -12.19 11.08
CA SER A 203 -16.84 -10.84 11.21
C SER A 203 -15.85 -9.84 10.65
N THR A 204 -16.33 -8.91 9.83
CA THR A 204 -15.55 -7.78 9.32
C THR A 204 -15.91 -6.47 10.01
N SER A 205 -16.81 -6.50 10.99
CA SER A 205 -17.20 -5.30 11.74
C SER A 205 -15.99 -4.71 12.46
N VAL A 206 -15.82 -3.39 12.32
CA VAL A 206 -14.80 -2.61 13.04
C VAL A 206 -14.82 -2.89 14.55
N SER A 207 -16.01 -3.11 15.13
CA SER A 207 -16.17 -3.36 16.55
C SER A 207 -15.52 -4.67 17.01
N ASP A 208 -15.57 -5.71 16.18
CA ASP A 208 -14.96 -7.00 16.48
C ASP A 208 -13.45 -6.99 16.24
N VAL A 209 -12.99 -6.23 15.23
CA VAL A 209 -11.55 -6.00 15.01
C VAL A 209 -10.91 -5.30 16.22
N LEU A 210 -11.57 -4.28 16.76
CA LEU A 210 -11.10 -3.56 17.93
C LEU A 210 -11.07 -4.43 19.19
N ARG A 211 -12.08 -5.30 19.37
CA ARG A 211 -12.12 -6.26 20.48
C ARG A 211 -10.98 -7.27 20.43
N ALA A 212 -10.55 -7.64 19.23
CA ALA A 212 -9.42 -8.53 19.01
C ALA A 212 -8.05 -7.83 19.10
N GLU A 213 -8.01 -6.59 19.63
CA GLU A 213 -6.81 -5.73 19.71
C GLU A 213 -6.16 -5.46 18.34
N GLY A 214 -6.90 -5.68 17.26
CA GLY A 214 -6.45 -5.41 15.91
C GLY A 214 -6.43 -3.92 15.62
N LYS A 215 -5.38 -3.46 14.94
CA LYS A 215 -5.39 -2.12 14.35
C LYS A 215 -6.40 -2.08 13.22
N ILE A 216 -7.29 -1.09 13.24
CA ILE A 216 -8.14 -0.76 12.08
C ILE A 216 -7.21 -0.32 10.96
N VAL A 217 -7.18 -1.11 9.89
CA VAL A 217 -6.39 -0.83 8.69
C VAL A 217 -7.23 -1.15 7.47
N GLY A 218 -7.10 -0.33 6.43
CA GLY A 218 -7.77 -0.56 5.15
C GLY A 218 -9.03 0.28 4.99
N SER A 219 -9.94 -0.27 4.19
CA SER A 219 -11.21 0.33 3.81
C SER A 219 -12.36 -0.46 4.44
N GLN A 220 -12.24 -0.74 5.74
CA GLN A 220 -13.26 -1.48 6.51
C GLN A 220 -14.64 -0.80 6.36
N ASP A 221 -15.69 -1.62 6.30
CA ASP A 221 -17.10 -1.23 6.14
C ASP A 221 -17.46 -0.51 4.83
N GLN A 222 -16.55 -0.41 3.84
CA GLN A 222 -16.87 0.20 2.55
C GLN A 222 -17.58 -0.76 1.57
N GLY A 223 -17.76 -2.03 1.94
CA GLY A 223 -18.35 -3.07 1.06
C GLY A 223 -17.52 -3.35 -0.19
N LEU A 224 -16.23 -2.98 -0.19
CA LEU A 224 -15.37 -3.11 -1.37
C LEU A 224 -15.13 -4.57 -1.76
N LEU A 225 -14.91 -5.45 -0.78
CA LEU A 225 -14.73 -6.88 -1.07
C LEU A 225 -16.01 -7.50 -1.63
N ASP A 226 -17.16 -7.14 -1.07
CA ASP A 226 -18.43 -7.69 -1.54
C ASP A 226 -18.75 -7.20 -2.95
N GLY A 227 -18.50 -5.92 -3.26
CA GLY A 227 -18.61 -5.42 -4.63
C GLY A 227 -17.65 -6.10 -5.61
N ILE A 228 -16.43 -6.46 -5.18
CA ILE A 228 -15.50 -7.24 -6.02
C ILE A 228 -16.03 -8.66 -6.24
N LYS A 229 -16.53 -9.34 -5.20
CA LYS A 229 -17.11 -10.68 -5.32
C LYS A 229 -18.32 -10.67 -6.25
N GLU A 230 -19.20 -9.68 -6.14
CA GLU A 230 -20.34 -9.51 -7.02
C GLU A 230 -19.91 -9.33 -8.48
N MET A 231 -18.91 -8.49 -8.74
CA MET A 231 -18.36 -8.30 -10.09
C MET A 231 -17.73 -9.58 -10.66
N VAL A 232 -17.05 -10.37 -9.84
CA VAL A 232 -16.46 -11.66 -10.27
C VAL A 232 -17.56 -12.67 -10.56
N ALA A 233 -18.55 -12.80 -9.68
CA ALA A 233 -19.67 -13.71 -9.86
C ALA A 233 -20.50 -13.40 -11.12
N GLN A 234 -20.63 -12.12 -11.49
CA GLN A 234 -21.29 -11.71 -12.74
C GLN A 234 -20.51 -12.14 -14.00
N ASN A 235 -19.18 -12.25 -13.91
CA ASN A 235 -18.36 -12.70 -15.04
C ASN A 235 -18.34 -14.24 -15.15
N ASP A 236 -18.30 -14.95 -14.03
CA ASP A 236 -18.29 -16.42 -14.02
C ASP A 236 -19.60 -17.04 -14.50
N THR A 237 -20.73 -16.34 -14.31
CA THR A 237 -22.03 -16.78 -14.87
C THR A 237 -22.08 -16.73 -16.40
N THR A 238 -21.10 -16.12 -17.06
CA THR A 238 -20.93 -16.18 -18.52
C THR A 238 -19.99 -17.30 -19.01
N LEU A 239 -19.37 -18.07 -18.09
CA LEU A 239 -18.35 -19.08 -18.39
C LEU A 239 -18.56 -20.44 -17.68
N LEU A 240 -19.79 -20.82 -17.35
CA LEU A 240 -20.13 -22.18 -16.96
C LEU A 240 -21.10 -22.75 -18.02
N ASP A 241 -20.59 -23.30 -19.13
CA ASP A 241 -20.21 -24.71 -19.23
C ASP A 241 -18.87 -25.10 -18.53
N GLY A 242 -19.01 -25.71 -17.34
CA GLY A 242 -18.08 -26.68 -16.76
C GLY A 242 -16.64 -26.28 -16.45
N SER A 243 -16.37 -25.77 -15.23
CA SER A 243 -15.53 -26.44 -14.22
C SER A 243 -15.23 -25.55 -13.01
N VAL A 244 -15.34 -26.15 -11.82
CA VAL A 244 -15.13 -25.54 -10.50
C VAL A 244 -13.65 -25.19 -10.32
N VAL A 245 -13.33 -23.91 -10.06
CA VAL A 245 -12.01 -23.48 -9.60
C VAL A 245 -12.12 -22.78 -8.25
N VAL A 246 -11.30 -23.28 -7.34
CA VAL A 246 -11.15 -22.90 -5.94
C VAL A 246 -10.63 -21.46 -5.82
N ILE A 247 -11.29 -20.66 -4.98
CA ILE A 247 -10.94 -19.26 -4.67
C ILE A 247 -9.50 -19.17 -4.15
N LYS A 248 -8.58 -18.79 -5.03
CA LYS A 248 -7.28 -18.20 -4.72
C LYS A 248 -7.34 -16.74 -5.16
N HIS A 249 -6.80 -15.84 -4.34
CA HIS A 249 -6.86 -14.37 -4.50
C HIS A 249 -7.01 -13.89 -5.96
N CYS A 250 -8.24 -13.50 -6.29
CA CYS A 250 -8.81 -13.34 -7.63
C CYS A 250 -8.32 -12.10 -8.39
N TRP A 251 -7.00 -11.93 -8.53
CA TRP A 251 -6.43 -10.80 -9.28
C TRP A 251 -5.29 -11.16 -10.21
N GLU A 252 -4.55 -12.25 -9.95
CA GLU A 252 -3.51 -12.72 -10.88
C GLU A 252 -4.09 -13.61 -11.99
N GLU A 253 -5.15 -14.38 -11.72
CA GLU A 253 -5.80 -15.23 -12.74
C GLU A 253 -6.59 -14.43 -13.79
N PHE A 254 -7.08 -13.23 -13.44
CA PHE A 254 -7.82 -12.36 -14.36
C PHE A 254 -6.94 -11.73 -15.46
N LEU A 255 -5.62 -11.61 -15.23
CA LEU A 255 -4.68 -11.07 -16.23
C LEU A 255 -4.08 -12.16 -17.14
N SER A 256 -4.27 -13.45 -16.82
CA SER A 256 -3.72 -14.55 -17.63
C SER A 256 -4.71 -15.11 -18.65
N SER A 257 -5.93 -14.58 -18.70
CA SER A 257 -7.05 -15.10 -19.52
C SER A 257 -7.54 -14.12 -20.61
N TYR A 258 -6.82 -13.01 -20.85
CA TYR A 258 -7.05 -12.02 -21.91
C TYR A 258 -5.72 -11.56 -22.53
#